data_AF-A0A6A6MWN7-F1
#
_entry.id   AF-A0A6A6MWN7-F1
#
_cell.length_a   1.000
_cell.length_b   1.000
_cell.length_c   1.000
_cell.angle_alpha   90.00
_cell.angle_beta   90.00
_cell.angle_gamma   90.00
#
_symmetry.space_group_name_H-M   'P 1'
#
loop_
_entity.id
_entity.type
_entity.pdbx_description
1 polymer ?
#
loop_
_entity_poly.entity_id
_entity_poly.type
_entity_poly.pdbx_seq_one_letter_code
_entity_poly.pdbx_strand_id
1 'polypeptide(L)'
;MDDAKKSFSLDKSTGKKCYMLAARGLMIAWGGNPQCWMWKIVPYSRFTEVAELKFVWLLEIRGKIDTSMLSPLAYYVAYLVFKMRTDATGFIFHPTEVSVCISGGERISTAAVR
;
A
#
# COMPACT_ATOMS: atom_id res chain seq x y z
N MET A 1 12.86 17.52 -4.39
CA MET A 1 11.75 16.86 -5.11
C MET A 1 11.54 15.53 -4.44
N ASP A 2 10.35 15.28 -3.89
CA ASP A 2 10.05 13.99 -3.26
C ASP A 2 10.29 12.87 -4.28
N ASP A 3 10.95 11.82 -3.81
CA ASP A 3 11.66 10.77 -4.55
C ASP A 3 10.73 9.83 -5.35
N ALA A 4 9.79 10.38 -6.13
CA ALA A 4 8.73 9.74 -6.93
C ALA A 4 7.87 8.65 -6.23
N LYS A 5 8.02 8.50 -4.91
CA LYS A 5 7.44 7.42 -4.11
C LYS A 5 6.09 7.75 -3.49
N LYS A 6 5.62 9.00 -3.63
CA LYS A 6 4.35 9.46 -3.08
C LYS A 6 3.68 10.43 -4.04
N SER A 7 2.36 10.47 -4.02
CA SER A 7 1.57 11.49 -4.72
C SER A 7 0.60 12.15 -3.75
N PHE A 8 0.28 13.40 -4.06
CA PHE A 8 -0.58 14.26 -3.25
C PHE A 8 -1.80 14.69 -4.07
N SER A 9 -2.95 14.72 -3.42
CA SER A 9 -4.17 15.35 -3.94
C SER A 9 -5.00 15.89 -2.79
N LEU A 10 -6.01 16.69 -3.10
CA LEU A 10 -7.02 17.11 -2.12
C LEU A 10 -8.30 16.33 -2.38
N ASP A 11 -8.95 15.90 -1.32
CA ASP A 11 -10.33 15.43 -1.40
C ASP A 11 -11.21 16.58 -1.89
N LYS A 12 -12.01 16.33 -2.92
CA LYS A 12 -12.78 17.38 -3.60
C LYS A 12 -13.88 17.98 -2.72
N SER A 13 -14.42 17.19 -1.79
CA SER A 13 -15.55 17.61 -0.96
C SER A 13 -15.11 18.34 0.31
N THR A 14 -14.01 17.90 0.92
CA THR A 14 -13.56 18.37 2.24
C THR A 14 -12.28 19.22 2.18
N GLY A 15 -11.57 19.23 1.04
CA GLY A 15 -10.27 19.88 0.92
C GLY A 15 -9.17 19.24 1.78
N LYS A 16 -9.43 18.07 2.39
CA LYS A 16 -8.45 17.35 3.21
C LYS A 16 -7.40 16.69 2.34
N LYS A 17 -6.18 16.59 2.85
CA LYS A 17 -5.04 16.03 2.12
C LYS A 17 -5.23 14.52 1.92
N CYS A 18 -5.04 14.05 0.69
CA CYS A 18 -4.99 12.64 0.33
C CYS A 18 -3.60 12.29 -0.18
N TYR A 19 -3.05 11.20 0.32
CA TYR A 19 -1.74 10.70 -0.09
C TYR A 19 -1.86 9.28 -0.64
N MET A 20 -1.08 9.00 -1.68
CA MET A 20 -0.88 7.65 -2.18
C MET A 20 0.61 7.35 -2.16
N LEU A 21 0.98 6.15 -1.73
CA LEU A 21 2.35 5.67 -1.76
C LEU A 21 2.56 4.78 -2.99
N ALA A 22 3.68 4.95 -3.68
CA ALA A 22 4.10 4.03 -4.74
C ALA A 22 4.51 2.70 -4.11
N ALA A 23 4.48 1.61 -4.88
CA ALA A 23 5.00 0.31 -4.42
C ALA A 23 6.48 0.41 -3.98
N ARG A 24 7.28 1.26 -4.64
CA ARG A 24 8.67 1.57 -4.27
C ARG A 24 8.82 2.36 -2.96
N GLY A 25 7.74 2.92 -2.45
CA GLY A 25 7.67 3.58 -1.14
C GLY A 25 7.22 2.65 -0.01
N LEU A 26 6.92 1.38 -0.31
CA LEU A 26 6.49 0.38 0.65
C LEU A 26 7.65 -0.55 1.02
N MET A 27 7.60 -1.09 2.25
CA MET A 27 8.37 -2.26 2.61
C MET A 27 7.57 -3.50 2.18
N ILE A 28 8.14 -4.30 1.29
CA ILE A 28 7.52 -5.50 0.76
C ILE A 28 8.44 -6.67 1.12
N ALA A 29 7.93 -7.65 1.87
CA ALA A 29 8.69 -8.86 2.17
C ALA A 29 9.10 -9.53 0.87
N TRP A 30 10.37 -9.94 0.79
CA TRP A 30 10.98 -10.52 -0.42
C TRP A 30 11.01 -9.57 -1.63
N GLY A 31 10.71 -8.28 -1.49
CA GLY A 31 10.59 -7.34 -2.62
C GLY A 31 11.85 -7.15 -3.47
N GLY A 32 13.02 -7.50 -2.92
CA GLY A 32 14.30 -7.54 -3.65
C GLY A 32 14.59 -8.88 -4.34
N ASN A 33 13.80 -9.92 -4.11
CA ASN A 33 13.99 -11.24 -4.70
C ASN A 33 13.22 -11.34 -6.03
N PRO A 34 13.92 -11.45 -7.19
CA PRO A 34 13.28 -11.52 -8.49
C PRO A 34 12.49 -12.81 -8.74
N GLN A 35 12.68 -13.85 -7.91
CA GLN A 35 11.83 -15.05 -7.94
C GLN A 35 10.46 -14.81 -7.31
N CYS A 36 10.37 -13.88 -6.36
CA CYS A 36 9.13 -13.55 -5.65
C CYS A 36 8.36 -12.41 -6.31
N TRP A 37 9.07 -11.39 -6.79
CA TRP A 37 8.47 -10.16 -7.30
C TRP A 37 9.07 -9.77 -8.65
N MET A 38 8.23 -9.18 -9.50
CA MET A 38 8.66 -8.46 -10.70
C MET A 38 8.29 -6.98 -10.54
N TRP A 39 9.20 -6.10 -10.92
CA TRP A 39 8.93 -4.68 -10.97
C TRP A 39 8.67 -4.29 -12.42
N LYS A 40 7.49 -3.76 -12.71
CA LYS A 40 7.03 -3.49 -14.07
C LYS A 40 6.70 -2.03 -14.26
N ILE A 41 7.00 -1.53 -15.45
CA ILE A 41 6.51 -0.24 -15.91
C ILE A 41 5.11 -0.45 -16.47
N VAL A 42 4.12 0.25 -15.92
CA VAL A 42 2.72 0.15 -16.37
C VAL A 42 2.28 1.50 -16.92
N PRO A 43 1.98 1.60 -18.23
CA PRO A 43 1.43 2.81 -18.82
C PRO A 43 0.15 3.25 -18.10
N TYR A 44 -0.04 4.56 -17.98
CA TYR A 44 -1.21 5.18 -17.33
C TYR A 44 -1.37 4.90 -15.82
N SER A 45 -0.42 4.21 -15.19
CA SER A 45 -0.36 4.14 -13.73
C SER A 45 0.03 5.51 -13.16
N ARG A 46 -0.50 5.83 -11.97
CA ARG A 46 -0.11 7.02 -11.18
C ARG A 46 1.39 7.03 -10.88
N PHE A 47 2.00 5.85 -10.74
CA PHE A 47 3.42 5.67 -10.52
C PHE A 47 4.00 4.82 -11.64
N THR A 48 5.17 5.22 -12.15
CA THR A 48 5.82 4.56 -13.29
C THR A 48 6.03 3.07 -13.07
N GLU A 49 6.41 2.68 -11.85
CA GLU A 49 6.77 1.30 -11.53
C GLU A 49 5.83 0.71 -10.47
N VAL A 50 5.36 -0.51 -10.73
CA VAL A 50 4.48 -1.29 -9.85
C VAL A 50 5.10 -2.65 -9.53
N ALA A 51 4.71 -3.23 -8.39
CA ALA A 51 5.14 -4.56 -7.98
C ALA A 51 4.10 -5.61 -8.42
N GLU A 52 4.55 -6.60 -9.19
CA GLU A 52 3.78 -7.80 -9.55
C GLU A 52 4.30 -8.98 -8.74
N LEU A 53 3.40 -9.59 -7.96
CA LEU A 53 3.67 -10.79 -7.18
C LEU A 53 3.74 -12.01 -8.11
N LYS A 54 4.80 -12.80 -8.00
CA LYS A 54 4.92 -14.11 -8.67
C LYS A 54 4.49 -15.24 -7.73
N PHE A 55 5.27 -15.45 -6.68
CA PHE A 55 5.06 -16.52 -5.70
C PHE A 55 5.78 -16.18 -4.40
N VAL A 56 5.09 -16.31 -3.27
CA VAL A 56 5.65 -16.18 -1.93
C VAL A 56 4.96 -17.16 -0.98
N TRP A 57 5.69 -17.61 0.04
CA TRP A 57 5.12 -18.35 1.16
C TRP A 57 4.41 -17.43 2.16
N LEU A 58 4.87 -16.19 2.27
CA LEU A 58 4.31 -15.16 3.14
C LEU A 58 4.26 -13.83 2.40
N LEU A 59 3.05 -13.29 2.25
CA LEU A 59 2.82 -11.96 1.71
C LEU A 59 2.74 -10.95 2.86
N GLU A 60 3.70 -10.05 2.93
CA GLU A 60 3.70 -8.96 3.89
C GLU A 60 4.09 -7.65 3.20
N ILE A 61 3.24 -6.64 3.37
CA ILE A 61 3.39 -5.30 2.82
C ILE A 61 3.16 -4.29 3.93
N ARG A 62 4.13 -3.40 4.16
CA ARG A 62 4.07 -2.35 5.17
C ARG A 62 4.28 -0.98 4.53
N GLY A 63 3.42 -0.03 4.87
CA GLY A 63 3.55 1.37 4.50
C GLY A 63 3.73 2.25 5.73
N LYS A 64 4.40 3.40 5.56
CA LYS A 64 4.50 4.44 6.59
C LYS A 64 4.25 5.80 5.97
N ILE A 65 3.46 6.61 6.66
CA ILE A 65 3.28 8.02 6.36
C ILE A 65 3.50 8.81 7.65
N ASP A 66 4.15 9.97 7.52
CA ASP A 66 4.31 10.89 8.63
C ASP A 66 2.97 11.60 8.88
N THR A 67 2.46 11.52 10.12
CA THR A 67 1.17 12.11 10.48
C THR A 67 1.16 13.64 10.39
N SER A 68 2.34 14.29 10.47
CA SER A 68 2.47 15.74 10.24
C SER A 68 2.13 16.15 8.82
N MET A 69 2.19 15.21 7.86
CA MET A 69 1.79 15.46 6.48
C MET A 69 0.27 15.49 6.33
N LEU A 70 -0.47 14.78 7.20
CA LEU A 70 -1.92 14.66 7.15
C LEU A 70 -2.60 15.96 7.61
N SER A 71 -3.80 16.23 7.11
CA SER A 71 -4.66 17.26 7.67
C SER A 71 -5.05 16.91 9.12
N PRO A 72 -4.97 17.86 10.06
CA PRO A 72 -5.40 17.65 11.43
C PRO A 72 -6.92 17.46 11.53
N LEU A 73 -7.36 16.82 12.62
CA LEU A 73 -8.77 16.59 12.95
C LEU A 73 -9.56 16.02 11.76
N ALA A 74 -9.03 14.97 11.15
CA ALA A 74 -9.64 14.30 10.02
C ALA A 74 -9.55 12.78 10.19
N TYR A 75 -10.61 12.09 9.78
CA TYR A 75 -10.62 10.64 9.71
C TYR A 75 -9.98 10.19 8.41
N TYR A 76 -9.11 9.18 8.50
CA TYR A 76 -8.44 8.59 7.35
C TYR A 76 -8.83 7.12 7.23
N VAL A 77 -8.99 6.68 5.99
CA VAL A 77 -9.09 5.27 5.64
C VAL A 77 -7.88 4.93 4.79
N ALA A 78 -7.25 3.80 5.09
CA ALA A 78 -6.14 3.27 4.33
C ALA A 78 -6.63 2.19 3.36
N TYR A 79 -6.17 2.27 2.11
CA TYR A 79 -6.49 1.30 1.07
C TYR A 79 -5.21 0.73 0.47
N LEU A 80 -5.19 -0.58 0.27
CA LEU A 80 -4.24 -1.22 -0.64
C LEU A 80 -4.88 -1.30 -2.03
N VAL A 81 -4.32 -0.58 -3.01
CA VAL A 81 -4.82 -0.56 -4.39
C VAL A 81 -4.02 -1.55 -5.22
N PHE A 82 -4.68 -2.58 -5.74
CA PHE A 82 -4.05 -3.61 -6.56
C PHE A 82 -5.00 -4.15 -7.61
N LYS A 83 -4.45 -4.88 -8.59
CA LYS A 83 -5.21 -5.63 -9.59
C LYS A 83 -4.86 -7.10 -9.45
N MET A 84 -5.88 -7.95 -9.32
CA MET A 84 -5.70 -9.40 -9.36
C MET A 84 -5.55 -9.86 -10.81
N ARG A 85 -4.60 -10.77 -11.03
CA ARG A 85 -4.56 -11.54 -12.27
C ARG A 85 -5.66 -12.60 -12.23
N THR A 86 -6.16 -13.00 -13.39
CA THR A 86 -7.20 -14.03 -13.50
C THR A 86 -6.72 -15.40 -13.04
N ASP A 87 -5.42 -15.65 -13.08
CA ASP A 87 -4.74 -16.87 -12.65
C ASP A 87 -4.20 -16.79 -11.21
N ALA A 88 -4.49 -15.71 -10.47
CA ALA A 88 -4.03 -15.56 -9.10
C ALA A 88 -4.73 -16.54 -8.15
N THR A 89 -3.95 -17.23 -7.31
CA THR A 89 -4.45 -18.22 -6.33
C THR A 89 -3.79 -18.00 -4.96
N GLY A 90 -4.28 -18.70 -3.92
CA GLY A 90 -3.67 -18.69 -2.57
C GLY A 90 -4.32 -17.75 -1.56
N PHE A 91 -4.99 -16.69 -2.02
CA PHE A 91 -5.69 -15.71 -1.17
C PHE A 91 -7.00 -16.24 -0.55
N ILE A 92 -7.55 -17.32 -1.10
CA ILE A 92 -8.82 -17.92 -0.63
C ILE A 92 -8.63 -18.70 0.68
N PHE A 93 -7.43 -19.24 0.90
CA PHE A 93 -7.17 -20.19 1.99
C PHE A 93 -6.65 -19.54 3.28
N HIS A 94 -6.11 -18.33 3.19
CA HIS A 94 -5.51 -17.63 4.32
C HIS A 94 -6.18 -16.26 4.48
N PRO A 95 -6.82 -15.98 5.63
CA PRO A 95 -7.35 -14.65 5.88
C PRO A 95 -6.23 -13.61 5.83
N THR A 96 -6.46 -12.51 5.11
CA THR A 96 -5.48 -11.43 5.01
C THR A 96 -5.63 -10.52 6.22
N GLU A 97 -4.59 -10.45 7.07
CA GLU A 97 -4.55 -9.47 8.15
C GLU A 97 -4.21 -8.08 7.61
N VAL A 98 -5.03 -7.10 7.93
CA VAL A 98 -4.79 -5.68 7.67
C VAL A 98 -4.77 -4.95 8.99
N SER A 99 -3.74 -4.16 9.26
CA SER A 99 -3.66 -3.35 10.48
C SER A 99 -3.19 -1.92 10.20
N VAL A 100 -3.67 -0.98 11.01
CA VAL A 100 -3.27 0.43 10.99
C VAL A 100 -2.87 0.85 12.40
N CYS A 101 -1.70 1.46 12.52
CA CYS A 101 -1.12 1.88 13.79
C CYS A 101 -0.53 3.29 13.67
N ILE A 102 -0.62 4.09 14.74
CA ILE A 102 0.09 5.37 14.85
C ILE A 102 1.35 5.14 15.68
N SER A 103 2.52 5.47 15.14
CA SER A 103 3.79 5.33 15.88
C SER A 103 3.79 6.24 17.11
N GLY A 104 3.97 5.65 18.30
CA GLY A 104 3.86 6.35 19.59
C GLY A 104 2.49 6.22 20.27
N GLY A 105 1.56 5.43 19.72
CA GLY A 105 0.25 5.12 20.31
C GLY A 105 -0.14 3.64 20.14
N GLU A 106 -1.37 3.32 20.55
CA GLU A 106 -1.92 1.96 20.54
C GLU A 106 -2.33 1.48 19.12
N ARG A 107 -2.39 0.17 18.87
CA ARG A 107 -2.89 -0.40 17.61
C ARG A 107 -4.36 0.01 17.42
N ILE A 108 -4.71 0.67 16.31
CA ILE A 108 -6.02 1.33 16.15
C ILE A 108 -7.05 0.39 15.54
N SER A 109 -6.62 -0.47 14.61
CA SER A 109 -7.53 -1.41 13.96
C SER A 109 -6.75 -2.59 13.40
N THR A 110 -7.32 -3.78 13.52
CA THR A 110 -6.89 -4.98 12.81
C THR A 110 -8.13 -5.67 12.27
N ALA A 111 -8.13 -5.99 10.98
CA ALA A 111 -9.22 -6.71 10.32
C ALA A 111 -8.64 -7.88 9.53
N ALA A 112 -9.32 -9.02 9.60
CA ALA A 112 -9.06 -10.16 8.72
C ALA A 112 -10.04 -10.06 7.55
N VAL A 113 -9.51 -9.90 6.33
CA VAL A 113 -10.31 -9.77 5.11
C VAL A 113 -10.17 -11.06 4.29
N ARG A 114 -11.28 -11.52 3.70
CA ARG A 114 -11.32 -12.65 2.76
C ARG A 114 -11.54 -12.13 1.35
#